data_AF-A0A7K4T577-F1
#
_entry.id   AF-A0A7K4T577-F1
#
_cell.length_a   1.000
_cell.length_b   1.000
_cell.length_c   1.000
_cell.angle_alpha   90.00
_cell.angle_beta   90.00
_cell.angle_gamma   90.00
#
_symmetry.space_group_name_H-M   'P 1'
#
loop_
_entity.id
_entity.type
_entity.pdbx_description
1 polymer ?
#
loop_
_entity_poly.entity_id
_entity_poly.type
_entity_poly.pdbx_seq_one_letter_code
_entity_poly.pdbx_strand_id
1 'polypeptide(L)'
;MNWRTMIYVILWVSLTVVKALPRSYRDIEEKNSVGQRFSQLQENNFKAIAMIMFAQYVQGGTFGKAVKMADDVTALAKRCAAAAGADPDCLKPLDRIFLDTICQEENLPGLTDCCAKKDPERNDCFLSLKNSSRGFVSPFERPNAEAACKNHSQHQHPLTGYFIYEVSRRHPFLYAPTILSVAIRYDEMMKNCCGSAEGPTHNLEECFRRQAPKVVKPVKEDGLRQEHTCGILKKFGERTLKALKLAQISQKFPKADFATVNKLVVDIANMHKDCCRGDMLDCMHDREEILHYVCTNQDILSSKIKKCCEKPLLQRSECIVNAENDDKPAGLSPHVREFIEDKGICERFAQEKDTHLARFLYEYSRRHPEFSAQMLLRIGKGYEDLLKECCKTGAPDDCCSRGEEELKKHIYETESVMKTSCDIYKEKGDYYFQNELLMSFTKKMPQLTSAELIKFTKQMTTIGSKCCQLSQDKLLPCAEENLDLVLGEICRRHLTDPINPGVCHCCSSSYALRRPCMGKLEIDENYVPLSLTPGLFTFHEDLCTTEEEKLQHKKQEMLINLIKYKPQITQEQLTSVTAAFTAMRERCCKEENREACFVQEGPELIKRSEKMLSA
;
A
#
# COMPACT_ATOMS: atom_id res chain seq x y z
N MET A 1 1.82 53.37 46.92
CA MET A 1 2.12 51.93 46.80
C MET A 1 3.45 51.81 46.09
N ASN A 2 4.49 51.29 46.76
CA ASN A 2 5.89 51.47 46.39
C ASN A 2 6.30 50.66 45.15
N TRP A 3 7.20 51.23 44.33
CA TRP A 3 7.82 50.60 43.14
C TRP A 3 8.46 49.23 43.44
N ARG A 4 8.90 49.01 44.68
CA ARG A 4 9.41 47.71 45.16
C ARG A 4 8.35 46.63 45.32
N THR A 5 7.06 46.96 45.46
CA THR A 5 5.98 45.98 45.64
C THR A 5 5.46 45.41 44.31
N MET A 6 5.65 46.13 43.19
CA MET A 6 5.30 45.65 41.83
C MET A 6 6.25 44.54 41.34
N ILE A 7 7.54 44.59 41.71
CA ILE A 7 8.54 43.62 41.28
C ILE A 7 8.31 42.24 41.91
N TYR A 8 7.78 42.17 43.14
CA TYR A 8 7.44 40.90 43.79
C TYR A 8 6.17 40.25 43.23
N VAL A 9 5.20 41.02 42.72
CA VAL A 9 3.99 40.46 42.07
C VAL A 9 4.33 39.92 40.68
N ILE A 10 5.21 40.59 39.93
CA ILE A 10 5.65 40.11 38.61
C ILE A 10 6.52 38.85 38.75
N LEU A 11 7.36 38.75 39.78
CA LEU A 11 8.17 37.55 40.07
C LEU A 11 7.36 36.37 40.65
N TRP A 12 6.22 36.62 41.31
CA TRP A 12 5.31 35.55 41.75
C TRP A 12 4.37 35.06 40.64
N VAL A 13 4.04 35.91 39.66
CA VAL A 13 3.25 35.50 38.48
C VAL A 13 4.10 34.81 37.41
N SER A 14 5.43 34.99 37.44
CA SER A 14 6.35 34.31 36.50
C SER A 14 6.92 32.96 37.01
N LEU A 15 6.54 32.51 38.21
CA LEU A 15 6.88 31.18 38.74
C LEU A 15 5.71 30.17 38.74
N THR A 16 4.52 30.55 38.26
CA THR A 16 3.40 29.62 38.00
C THR A 16 3.26 29.22 36.52
N VAL A 17 4.08 29.76 35.62
CA VAL A 17 4.07 29.42 34.18
C VAL A 17 5.16 28.39 33.79
N VAL A 18 6.02 27.97 34.73
CA VAL A 18 7.06 26.94 34.49
C VAL A 18 6.60 25.50 34.84
N LYS A 19 5.28 25.23 34.87
CA LYS A 19 4.71 23.87 34.98
C LYS A 19 3.94 23.40 33.74
N ALA A 20 4.10 24.06 32.60
CA ALA A 20 3.53 23.65 31.31
C ALA A 20 4.58 23.11 30.31
N LEU A 21 5.70 22.56 30.82
CA LEU A 21 6.48 21.59 30.06
C LEU A 21 5.84 20.22 30.29
N PRO A 22 5.47 19.45 29.24
CA PRO A 22 4.97 18.10 29.46
C PRO A 22 6.07 17.33 30.18
N ARG A 23 5.80 16.90 31.41
CA ARG A 23 6.61 15.91 32.13
C ARG A 23 6.43 14.60 31.38
N SER A 24 7.18 14.43 30.30
CA SER A 24 6.95 13.50 29.19
C SER A 24 7.30 12.03 29.51
N TYR A 25 6.93 11.53 30.68
CA TYR A 25 7.09 10.09 30.94
C TYR A 25 6.02 9.48 31.87
N ARG A 26 5.47 10.24 32.82
CA ARG A 26 4.42 9.73 33.73
C ARG A 26 2.99 9.93 33.23
N ASP A 27 2.71 11.02 32.50
CA ASP A 27 1.35 11.25 31.93
C ASP A 27 1.08 10.42 30.66
N ILE A 28 2.10 9.76 30.10
CA ILE A 28 1.99 8.85 28.95
C ILE A 28 1.58 7.43 29.42
N GLU A 29 2.02 6.99 30.60
CA GLU A 29 1.69 5.67 31.16
C GLU A 29 0.19 5.53 31.51
N GLU A 30 -0.48 6.62 31.89
CA GLU A 30 -1.88 6.56 32.31
C GLU A 30 -2.88 6.44 31.15
N LYS A 31 -2.52 6.88 29.92
CA LYS A 31 -3.44 6.93 28.76
C LYS A 31 -3.51 5.67 27.91
N ASN A 32 -2.57 4.72 28.07
CA ASN A 32 -2.41 3.57 27.17
C ASN A 32 -2.48 2.21 27.89
N SER A 33 -3.09 2.14 29.08
CA SER A 33 -3.23 0.85 29.78
C SER A 33 -4.23 -0.09 29.10
N VAL A 34 -4.00 -1.39 29.24
CA VAL A 34 -4.90 -2.43 28.69
C VAL A 34 -6.33 -2.32 29.26
N GLY A 35 -6.46 -1.91 30.52
CA GLY A 35 -7.76 -1.69 31.17
C GLY A 35 -8.54 -0.51 30.59
N GLN A 36 -7.84 0.58 30.26
CA GLN A 36 -8.47 1.72 29.59
C GLN A 36 -8.92 1.35 28.17
N ARG A 37 -8.06 0.68 27.39
CA ARG A 37 -8.40 0.21 26.04
C ARG A 37 -9.61 -0.72 26.06
N PHE A 38 -9.68 -1.64 27.02
CA PHE A 38 -10.85 -2.49 27.20
C PHE A 38 -12.12 -1.70 27.53
N SER A 39 -12.02 -0.71 28.41
CA SER A 39 -13.17 0.13 28.78
C SER A 39 -13.70 0.95 27.61
N GLN A 40 -12.80 1.46 26.75
CA GLN A 40 -13.14 2.20 25.54
C GLN A 40 -13.79 1.31 24.47
N LEU A 41 -13.20 0.15 24.20
CA LEU A 41 -13.63 -0.73 23.11
C LEU A 41 -14.83 -1.60 23.49
N GLN A 42 -15.04 -1.85 24.78
CA GLN A 42 -15.93 -2.89 25.31
C GLN A 42 -15.49 -4.31 24.95
N GLU A 43 -15.99 -5.28 25.71
CA GLU A 43 -15.49 -6.67 25.72
C GLU A 43 -15.46 -7.32 24.33
N ASN A 44 -16.54 -7.21 23.55
CA ASN A 44 -16.65 -7.86 22.25
C ASN A 44 -15.66 -7.29 21.22
N ASN A 45 -15.51 -5.97 21.14
CA ASN A 45 -14.59 -5.36 20.17
C ASN A 45 -13.14 -5.59 20.59
N PHE A 46 -12.84 -5.47 21.89
CA PHE A 46 -11.52 -5.75 22.42
C PHE A 46 -11.09 -7.18 22.10
N LYS A 47 -11.95 -8.17 22.38
CA LYS A 47 -11.68 -9.58 22.08
C LYS A 47 -11.48 -9.82 20.57
N ALA A 48 -12.30 -9.20 19.72
CA ALA A 48 -12.15 -9.32 18.27
C ALA A 48 -10.82 -8.74 17.77
N ILE A 49 -10.41 -7.57 18.26
CA ILE A 49 -9.13 -6.93 17.92
C ILE A 49 -7.96 -7.78 18.44
N ALA A 50 -8.05 -8.30 19.66
CA ALA A 50 -7.03 -9.18 20.22
C ALA A 50 -6.85 -10.44 19.35
N MET A 51 -7.94 -11.07 18.91
CA MET A 51 -7.90 -12.22 18.00
C MET A 51 -7.25 -11.87 16.65
N ILE A 52 -7.57 -10.69 16.10
CA ILE A 52 -6.92 -10.18 14.87
C ILE A 52 -5.40 -10.09 15.10
N MET A 53 -4.96 -9.45 16.19
CA MET A 53 -3.54 -9.28 16.50
C MET A 53 -2.83 -10.64 16.61
N PHE A 54 -3.38 -11.59 17.36
CA PHE A 54 -2.79 -12.92 17.48
C PHE A 54 -2.73 -13.67 16.15
N ALA A 55 -3.77 -13.58 15.33
CA ALA A 55 -3.77 -14.20 14.00
C ALA A 55 -2.73 -13.58 13.05
N GLN A 56 -2.48 -12.27 13.18
CA GLN A 56 -1.48 -11.55 12.40
C GLN A 56 -0.03 -11.85 12.84
N TYR A 57 0.22 -12.06 14.14
CA TYR A 57 1.54 -12.43 14.65
C TYR A 57 1.83 -13.93 14.50
N VAL A 58 0.82 -14.78 14.71
CA VAL A 58 0.93 -16.24 14.70
C VAL A 58 0.19 -16.80 13.49
N GLN A 59 0.62 -16.39 12.29
CA GLN A 59 -0.04 -16.73 11.03
C GLN A 59 -0.12 -18.24 10.76
N GLY A 60 0.77 -19.05 11.34
CA GLY A 60 0.76 -20.51 11.28
C GLY A 60 -0.10 -21.19 12.35
N GLY A 61 -0.74 -20.44 13.25
CA GLY A 61 -1.55 -20.95 14.35
C GLY A 61 -2.87 -21.58 13.91
N THR A 62 -3.70 -21.93 14.90
CA THR A 62 -5.08 -22.40 14.68
C THR A 62 -6.08 -21.37 15.19
N PHE A 63 -7.31 -21.39 14.65
CA PHE A 63 -8.39 -20.52 15.10
C PHE A 63 -8.64 -20.66 16.61
N GLY A 64 -8.67 -21.89 17.13
CA GLY A 64 -8.87 -22.16 18.56
C GLY A 64 -7.78 -21.54 19.45
N LYS A 65 -6.51 -21.62 19.05
CA LYS A 65 -5.41 -20.98 19.78
C LYS A 65 -5.54 -19.45 19.78
N ALA A 66 -5.90 -18.85 18.64
CA ALA A 66 -6.11 -17.41 18.55
C ALA A 66 -7.27 -16.92 19.43
N VAL A 67 -8.37 -17.68 19.48
CA VAL A 67 -9.51 -17.40 20.37
C VAL A 67 -9.11 -17.50 21.84
N LYS A 68 -8.38 -18.56 22.22
CA LYS A 68 -7.90 -18.75 23.59
C LYS A 68 -7.01 -17.59 24.05
N MET A 69 -5.98 -17.22 23.28
CA MET A 69 -5.11 -16.09 23.62
C MET A 69 -5.90 -14.77 23.72
N ALA A 70 -6.88 -14.56 22.83
CA ALA A 70 -7.75 -13.39 22.90
C ALA A 70 -8.59 -13.37 24.18
N ASP A 71 -9.10 -14.53 24.61
CA ASP A 71 -9.81 -14.67 25.88
C ASP A 71 -8.92 -14.38 27.09
N ASP A 72 -7.69 -14.89 27.09
CA ASP A 72 -6.73 -14.69 28.18
C ASP A 72 -6.39 -13.21 28.38
N VAL A 73 -6.08 -12.48 27.29
CA VAL A 73 -5.82 -11.03 27.36
C VAL A 73 -7.07 -10.24 27.69
N THR A 74 -8.24 -10.64 27.20
CA THR A 74 -9.52 -9.98 27.54
C THR A 74 -9.82 -10.11 29.03
N ALA A 75 -9.55 -11.27 29.62
CA ALA A 75 -9.71 -11.50 31.06
C ALA A 75 -8.75 -10.63 31.88
N LEU A 76 -7.49 -10.51 31.47
CA LEU A 76 -6.53 -9.57 32.08
C LEU A 76 -7.03 -8.13 31.97
N ALA A 77 -7.43 -7.71 30.78
CA ALA A 77 -7.89 -6.35 30.53
C ALA A 77 -9.10 -5.96 31.38
N LYS A 78 -10.05 -6.89 31.55
CA LYS A 78 -11.22 -6.72 32.43
C LYS A 78 -10.83 -6.55 33.90
N ARG A 79 -9.84 -7.31 34.40
CA ARG A 79 -9.29 -7.12 35.76
C ARG A 79 -8.62 -5.76 35.90
N CYS A 80 -7.81 -5.37 34.93
CA CYS A 80 -7.13 -4.08 34.92
C CYS A 80 -8.08 -2.89 34.85
N ALA A 81 -9.20 -3.02 34.13
CA ALA A 81 -10.25 -2.01 34.08
C ALA A 81 -10.98 -1.84 35.42
N ALA A 82 -11.15 -2.92 36.18
CA ALA A 82 -11.80 -2.89 37.49
C ALA A 82 -10.90 -2.35 38.61
N ALA A 83 -9.57 -2.58 38.53
CA ALA A 83 -8.60 -2.10 39.50
C ALA A 83 -7.24 -1.84 38.85
N ALA A 84 -7.01 -0.61 38.40
CA ALA A 84 -5.74 -0.21 37.81
C ALA A 84 -4.59 -0.41 38.82
N GLY A 85 -3.60 -1.23 38.49
CA GLY A 85 -2.42 -1.48 39.31
C GLY A 85 -2.54 -2.62 40.35
N ALA A 86 -3.67 -3.34 40.40
CA ALA A 86 -3.81 -4.52 41.28
C ALA A 86 -3.00 -5.74 40.79
N ASP A 87 -2.63 -5.76 39.51
CA ASP A 87 -1.81 -6.78 38.87
C ASP A 87 -0.62 -6.07 38.19
N PRO A 88 0.64 -6.51 38.40
CA PRO A 88 1.80 -5.93 37.72
C PRO A 88 1.68 -5.91 36.20
N ASP A 89 0.93 -6.86 35.61
CA ASP A 89 0.72 -6.92 34.18
C ASP A 89 -0.17 -5.77 33.66
N CYS A 90 -0.98 -5.13 34.51
CA CYS A 90 -1.79 -3.97 34.12
C CYS A 90 -0.97 -2.72 33.79
N LEU A 91 0.28 -2.67 34.24
CA LEU A 91 1.21 -1.56 34.00
C LEU A 91 2.13 -1.82 32.80
N LYS A 92 2.05 -3.00 32.18
CA LYS A 92 2.87 -3.32 31.02
C LYS A 92 2.36 -2.56 29.77
N PRO A 93 3.27 -2.16 28.88
CA PRO A 93 2.91 -1.73 27.53
C PRO A 93 2.05 -2.77 26.81
N LEU A 94 1.14 -2.32 25.95
CA LEU A 94 0.17 -3.18 25.26
C LEU A 94 0.87 -4.25 24.42
N ASP A 95 1.80 -3.83 23.56
CA ASP A 95 2.61 -4.73 22.73
C ASP A 95 3.25 -5.86 23.56
N ARG A 96 3.84 -5.51 24.72
CA ARG A 96 4.45 -6.47 25.63
C ARG A 96 3.47 -7.48 26.19
N ILE A 97 2.25 -7.08 26.54
CA ILE A 97 1.20 -8.01 27.01
C ILE A 97 0.92 -9.05 25.93
N PHE A 98 0.70 -8.62 24.69
CA PHE A 98 0.42 -9.52 23.57
C PHE A 98 1.59 -10.47 23.27
N LEU A 99 2.83 -9.96 23.26
CA LEU A 99 4.01 -10.79 23.00
C LEU A 99 4.26 -11.79 24.15
N ASP A 100 4.06 -11.37 25.41
CA ASP A 100 4.14 -12.26 26.56
C ASP A 100 3.11 -13.41 26.46
N THR A 101 1.87 -13.11 26.05
CA THR A 101 0.84 -14.14 25.81
C THR A 101 1.24 -15.11 24.70
N ILE A 102 1.79 -14.63 23.58
CA ILE A 102 2.26 -15.51 22.50
C ILE A 102 3.38 -16.43 23.00
N CYS A 103 4.31 -15.90 23.81
CA CYS A 103 5.46 -16.67 24.30
C CYS A 103 5.12 -17.67 25.42
N GLN A 104 3.92 -17.59 26.01
CA GLN A 104 3.41 -18.59 26.95
C GLN A 104 2.77 -19.79 26.24
N GLU A 105 2.42 -19.68 24.96
CA GLU A 105 1.80 -20.76 24.20
C GLU A 105 2.82 -21.81 23.76
N GLU A 106 2.55 -23.06 24.13
CA GLU A 106 3.37 -24.20 23.70
C GLU A 106 3.08 -24.56 22.22
N ASN A 107 4.07 -25.18 21.58
CA ASN A 107 3.97 -25.70 20.21
C ASN A 107 3.63 -24.63 19.17
N LEU A 108 4.33 -23.49 19.19
CA LEU A 108 4.32 -22.48 18.13
C LEU A 108 5.65 -22.51 17.36
N PRO A 109 5.74 -23.21 16.22
CA PRO A 109 6.99 -23.34 15.47
C PRO A 109 7.45 -21.97 14.93
N GLY A 110 8.76 -21.70 15.06
CA GLY A 110 9.40 -20.51 14.49
C GLY A 110 9.33 -19.23 15.34
N LEU A 111 8.74 -19.26 16.54
CA LEU A 111 8.61 -18.08 17.41
C LEU A 111 9.55 -18.10 18.63
N THR A 112 10.15 -19.25 18.95
CA THR A 112 11.00 -19.44 20.14
C THR A 112 12.19 -18.48 20.17
N ASP A 113 12.81 -18.24 19.03
CA ASP A 113 13.98 -17.35 18.91
C ASP A 113 13.62 -15.89 19.19
N CYS A 114 12.40 -15.48 18.83
CA CYS A 114 11.90 -14.16 19.17
C CYS A 114 11.57 -14.07 20.66
N CYS A 115 10.94 -15.09 21.25
CA CYS A 115 10.60 -15.12 22.67
C CYS A 115 11.83 -15.09 23.61
N ALA A 116 12.99 -15.55 23.14
CA ALA A 116 14.25 -15.47 23.88
C ALA A 116 14.87 -14.05 23.90
N LYS A 117 14.42 -13.14 23.03
CA LYS A 117 14.91 -11.75 22.95
C LYS A 117 14.22 -10.86 23.99
N LYS A 118 14.83 -9.70 24.25
CA LYS A 118 14.25 -8.65 25.10
C LYS A 118 13.61 -7.57 24.23
N ASP A 119 12.64 -6.85 24.78
CA ASP A 119 12.08 -5.67 24.12
C ASP A 119 13.14 -4.55 24.06
N PRO A 120 13.22 -3.77 22.96
CA PRO A 120 12.32 -3.76 21.79
C PRO A 120 12.68 -4.78 20.68
N GLU A 121 13.86 -5.42 20.73
CA GLU A 121 14.35 -6.34 19.69
C GLU A 121 13.43 -7.54 19.48
N ARG A 122 12.75 -7.99 20.55
CA ARG A 122 11.72 -9.02 20.49
C ARG A 122 10.58 -8.63 19.56
N ASN A 123 10.05 -7.41 19.67
CA ASN A 123 8.98 -6.94 18.78
C ASN A 123 9.45 -6.88 17.32
N ASP A 124 10.65 -6.34 17.06
CA ASP A 124 11.22 -6.30 15.71
C ASP A 124 11.39 -7.71 15.11
N CYS A 125 11.77 -8.70 15.94
CA CYS A 125 11.82 -10.10 15.55
C CYS A 125 10.44 -10.61 15.12
N PHE A 126 9.39 -10.43 15.94
CA PHE A 126 8.03 -10.82 15.59
C PHE A 126 7.52 -10.13 14.31
N LEU A 127 7.80 -8.85 14.14
CA LEU A 127 7.44 -8.11 12.93
C LEU A 127 8.16 -8.63 11.69
N SER A 128 9.40 -9.11 11.83
CA SER A 128 10.15 -9.70 10.72
C SER A 128 9.59 -11.06 10.27
N LEU A 129 8.88 -11.76 11.15
CA LEU A 129 8.22 -13.03 10.84
C LEU A 129 6.87 -12.87 10.13
N LYS A 130 6.27 -11.67 10.18
CA LYS A 130 5.04 -11.36 9.46
C LYS A 130 5.27 -11.46 7.95
N ASN A 131 4.56 -12.38 7.30
CA ASN A 131 4.75 -12.70 5.90
C ASN A 131 3.46 -12.47 5.09
N SER A 132 3.49 -11.46 4.23
CA SER A 132 2.40 -11.15 3.28
C SER A 132 2.50 -11.91 1.96
N SER A 133 3.53 -12.74 1.74
CA SER A 133 3.73 -13.44 0.47
C SER A 133 2.63 -14.47 0.24
N ARG A 134 2.14 -14.52 -1.01
CA ARG A 134 1.16 -15.53 -1.44
C ARG A 134 1.74 -16.92 -1.26
N GLY A 135 0.95 -17.82 -0.66
CA GLY A 135 1.34 -19.21 -0.43
C GLY A 135 2.01 -19.48 0.92
N PHE A 136 2.34 -18.43 1.70
CA PHE A 136 2.83 -18.62 3.07
C PHE A 136 1.77 -19.29 3.96
N VAL A 137 0.54 -18.78 3.89
CA VAL A 137 -0.64 -19.49 4.39
C VAL A 137 -1.22 -20.29 3.24
N SER A 138 -1.59 -21.55 3.51
CA SER A 138 -2.25 -22.41 2.54
C SER A 138 -3.43 -21.67 1.86
N PRO A 139 -3.60 -21.85 0.53
CA PRO A 139 -4.70 -21.23 -0.19
C PRO A 139 -6.02 -21.49 0.54
N PHE A 140 -6.82 -20.43 0.73
CA PHE A 140 -8.13 -20.58 1.32
C PHE A 140 -9.02 -21.33 0.32
N GLU A 141 -9.44 -22.54 0.67
CA GLU A 141 -10.38 -23.29 -0.14
C GLU A 141 -11.76 -22.66 0.02
N ARG A 142 -12.19 -21.95 -1.03
CA ARG A 142 -13.48 -21.27 -1.03
C ARG A 142 -14.58 -22.33 -1.20
N PRO A 143 -15.50 -22.48 -0.23
CA PRO A 143 -16.65 -23.35 -0.42
C PRO A 143 -17.51 -22.83 -1.58
N ASN A 144 -18.15 -23.75 -2.31
CA ASN A 144 -19.18 -23.38 -3.26
C ASN A 144 -20.38 -22.71 -2.55
N ALA A 145 -21.25 -22.05 -3.32
CA ALA A 145 -22.33 -21.25 -2.77
C ALA A 145 -23.26 -22.06 -1.85
N GLU A 146 -23.57 -23.31 -2.21
CA GLU A 146 -24.42 -24.20 -1.42
C GLU A 146 -23.79 -24.58 -0.08
N ALA A 147 -22.51 -24.99 -0.09
CA ALA A 147 -21.77 -25.33 1.12
C ALA A 147 -21.59 -24.10 2.02
N ALA A 148 -21.35 -22.92 1.44
CA ALA A 148 -21.27 -21.67 2.17
C ALA A 148 -22.60 -21.36 2.90
N CYS A 149 -23.74 -21.50 2.21
CA CYS A 149 -25.06 -21.27 2.81
C CYS A 149 -25.42 -22.33 3.87
N LYS A 150 -25.06 -23.60 3.65
CA LYS A 150 -25.25 -24.66 4.65
C LYS A 150 -24.44 -24.38 5.93
N ASN A 151 -23.19 -23.94 5.80
CA ASN A 151 -22.37 -23.58 6.96
C ASN A 151 -22.96 -22.36 7.70
N HIS A 152 -23.50 -21.38 6.96
CA HIS A 152 -24.13 -20.20 7.55
C HIS A 152 -25.37 -20.56 8.38
N SER A 153 -26.24 -21.45 7.89
CA SER A 153 -27.45 -21.86 8.61
C SER A 153 -27.15 -22.69 9.88
N GLN A 154 -26.02 -23.40 9.90
CA GLN A 154 -25.63 -24.26 11.02
C GLN A 154 -24.79 -23.52 12.09
N HIS A 155 -23.97 -22.54 11.71
CA HIS A 155 -22.94 -21.96 12.58
C HIS A 155 -22.69 -20.46 12.35
N GLN A 156 -23.73 -19.63 12.44
CA GLN A 156 -23.66 -18.19 12.12
C GLN A 156 -22.55 -17.41 12.87
N HIS A 157 -22.49 -17.47 14.22
CA HIS A 157 -21.48 -16.74 15.00
C HIS A 157 -20.03 -17.27 14.84
N PRO A 158 -19.79 -18.60 14.84
CA PRO A 158 -18.48 -19.16 14.53
C PRO A 158 -17.94 -18.75 13.15
N LEU A 159 -18.82 -18.59 12.16
CA LEU A 159 -18.43 -18.26 10.78
C LEU A 159 -17.77 -16.88 10.67
N THR A 160 -18.33 -15.85 11.30
CA THR A 160 -17.76 -14.49 11.27
C THR A 160 -16.44 -14.41 12.01
N GLY A 161 -16.32 -15.10 13.15
CA GLY A 161 -15.05 -15.20 13.89
C GLY A 161 -13.96 -15.89 13.08
N TYR A 162 -14.30 -17.01 12.44
CA TYR A 162 -13.38 -17.74 11.57
C TYR A 162 -12.97 -16.92 10.33
N PHE A 163 -13.91 -16.19 9.73
CA PHE A 163 -13.62 -15.26 8.64
C PHE A 163 -12.62 -14.17 9.06
N ILE A 164 -12.83 -13.53 10.22
CA ILE A 164 -11.90 -12.54 10.77
C ILE A 164 -10.52 -13.16 10.94
N TYR A 165 -10.42 -14.35 11.52
CA TYR A 165 -9.16 -15.07 11.69
C TYR A 165 -8.44 -15.35 10.36
N GLU A 166 -9.15 -15.92 9.38
CA GLU A 166 -8.56 -16.30 8.09
C GLU A 166 -8.14 -15.08 7.24
N VAL A 167 -8.85 -13.95 7.33
CA VAL A 167 -8.44 -12.67 6.72
C VAL A 167 -7.22 -12.12 7.46
N SER A 168 -7.24 -12.10 8.79
CA SER A 168 -6.15 -11.53 9.60
C SER A 168 -4.81 -12.22 9.35
N ARG A 169 -4.78 -13.55 9.38
CA ARG A 169 -3.54 -14.31 9.15
C ARG A 169 -3.00 -14.22 7.72
N ARG A 170 -3.82 -13.85 6.74
CA ARG A 170 -3.40 -13.65 5.33
C ARG A 170 -2.98 -12.21 5.05
N HIS A 171 -3.36 -11.29 5.93
CA HIS A 171 -3.08 -9.86 5.81
C HIS A 171 -2.49 -9.33 7.12
N PRO A 172 -1.22 -9.71 7.44
CA PRO A 172 -0.62 -9.51 8.77
C PRO A 172 -0.36 -8.03 9.15
N PHE A 173 -0.55 -7.11 8.20
CA PHE A 173 -0.45 -5.66 8.38
C PHE A 173 -1.77 -4.93 8.17
N LEU A 174 -2.86 -5.62 7.79
CA LEU A 174 -4.14 -4.96 7.54
C LEU A 174 -4.77 -4.46 8.84
N TYR A 175 -5.35 -3.27 8.78
CA TYR A 175 -5.98 -2.65 9.93
C TYR A 175 -7.18 -3.45 10.45
N ALA A 176 -7.24 -3.64 11.78
CA ALA A 176 -8.38 -4.28 12.44
C ALA A 176 -9.73 -3.61 12.09
N PRO A 177 -9.86 -2.27 12.03
CA PRO A 177 -11.10 -1.63 11.56
C PRO A 177 -11.53 -2.07 10.16
N THR A 178 -10.60 -2.26 9.23
CA THR A 178 -10.92 -2.74 7.88
C THR A 178 -11.39 -4.19 7.95
N ILE A 179 -10.69 -5.05 8.70
CA ILE A 179 -11.07 -6.47 8.89
C ILE A 179 -12.47 -6.59 9.49
N LEU A 180 -12.77 -5.81 10.53
CA LEU A 180 -14.09 -5.78 11.17
C LEU A 180 -15.17 -5.26 10.21
N SER A 181 -14.88 -4.20 9.44
CA SER A 181 -15.81 -3.67 8.44
C SER A 181 -16.15 -4.70 7.36
N VAL A 182 -15.14 -5.42 6.84
CA VAL A 182 -15.39 -6.45 5.81
C VAL A 182 -16.06 -7.70 6.38
N ALA A 183 -15.88 -7.99 7.67
CA ALA A 183 -16.61 -9.06 8.35
C ALA A 183 -18.12 -8.76 8.44
N ILE A 184 -18.50 -7.50 8.68
CA ILE A 184 -19.90 -7.06 8.61
C ILE A 184 -20.46 -7.24 7.20
N ARG A 185 -19.72 -6.79 6.17
CA ARG A 185 -20.13 -6.96 4.76
C ARG A 185 -20.22 -8.42 4.34
N TYR A 186 -19.37 -9.28 4.91
CA TYR A 186 -19.42 -10.71 4.69
C TYR A 186 -20.68 -11.32 5.30
N ASP A 187 -21.02 -10.99 6.54
CA ASP A 187 -22.26 -11.44 7.18
C ASP A 187 -23.51 -10.94 6.41
N GLU A 188 -23.51 -9.69 5.96
CA GLU A 188 -24.56 -9.15 5.07
C GLU A 188 -24.67 -9.92 3.75
N MET A 189 -23.53 -10.24 3.12
CA MET A 189 -23.51 -11.05 1.90
C MET A 189 -24.11 -12.43 2.14
N MET A 190 -23.73 -13.09 3.25
CA MET A 190 -24.27 -14.41 3.62
C MET A 190 -25.78 -14.33 3.85
N LYS A 191 -26.27 -13.35 4.62
CA LYS A 191 -27.71 -13.12 4.83
C LYS A 191 -28.46 -12.87 3.53
N ASN A 192 -27.93 -12.02 2.66
CA ASN A 192 -28.59 -11.63 1.42
C ASN A 192 -28.62 -12.75 0.38
N CYS A 193 -27.56 -13.56 0.30
CA CYS A 193 -27.49 -14.64 -0.68
C CYS A 193 -28.11 -15.95 -0.17
N CYS A 194 -28.10 -16.20 1.14
CA CYS A 194 -28.61 -17.45 1.74
C CYS A 194 -29.97 -17.29 2.43
N GLY A 195 -30.48 -16.07 2.62
CA GLY A 195 -31.66 -15.76 3.44
C GLY A 195 -33.03 -15.98 2.78
N SER A 196 -33.11 -16.56 1.58
CA SER A 196 -34.39 -16.84 0.91
C SER A 196 -34.51 -18.32 0.59
N ALA A 197 -35.09 -19.09 1.52
CA ALA A 197 -35.45 -20.49 1.31
C ALA A 197 -36.75 -20.68 0.48
N GLU A 198 -37.45 -19.60 0.11
CA GLU A 198 -38.78 -19.65 -0.53
C GLU A 198 -38.89 -18.78 -1.80
N GLY A 199 -37.93 -18.89 -2.72
CA GLY A 199 -38.03 -18.28 -4.05
C GLY A 199 -37.36 -19.16 -5.12
N PRO A 200 -38.08 -19.63 -6.16
CA PRO A 200 -37.60 -20.70 -7.04
C PRO A 200 -36.53 -20.33 -8.08
N THR A 201 -35.81 -19.21 -7.99
CA THR A 201 -34.88 -18.76 -9.05
C THR A 201 -33.77 -17.80 -8.61
N HIS A 202 -33.23 -17.89 -7.39
CA HIS A 202 -31.99 -17.15 -7.09
C HIS A 202 -30.77 -18.02 -7.44
N ASN A 203 -30.10 -17.72 -8.55
CA ASN A 203 -28.80 -18.33 -8.84
C ASN A 203 -27.82 -17.90 -7.73
N LEU A 204 -27.57 -18.80 -6.78
CA LEU A 204 -26.73 -18.55 -5.61
C LEU A 204 -25.33 -18.12 -6.03
N GLU A 205 -24.77 -18.80 -7.03
CA GLU A 205 -23.44 -18.50 -7.57
C GLU A 205 -23.39 -17.07 -8.14
N GLU A 206 -24.43 -16.65 -8.87
CA GLU A 206 -24.54 -15.28 -9.39
C GLU A 206 -24.65 -14.25 -8.25
N CYS A 207 -25.38 -14.56 -7.17
CA CYS A 207 -25.44 -13.70 -5.99
C CYS A 207 -24.06 -13.48 -5.38
N PHE A 208 -23.34 -14.58 -5.11
CA PHE A 208 -22.00 -14.54 -4.53
C PHE A 208 -21.02 -13.84 -5.47
N ARG A 209 -21.08 -14.08 -6.78
CA ARG A 209 -20.25 -13.41 -7.79
C ARG A 209 -20.44 -11.89 -7.76
N ARG A 210 -21.68 -11.42 -7.62
CA ARG A 210 -22.02 -9.99 -7.53
C ARG A 210 -21.60 -9.35 -6.21
N GLN A 211 -21.71 -10.08 -5.08
CA GLN A 211 -21.49 -9.52 -3.75
C GLN A 211 -20.05 -9.65 -3.24
N ALA A 212 -19.33 -10.71 -3.62
CA ALA A 212 -17.96 -10.97 -3.17
C ALA A 212 -16.99 -9.79 -3.39
N PRO A 213 -17.05 -9.03 -4.50
CA PRO A 213 -16.20 -7.85 -4.67
C PRO A 213 -16.35 -6.81 -3.55
N LYS A 214 -17.54 -6.67 -2.92
CA LYS A 214 -17.76 -5.73 -1.80
C LYS A 214 -16.97 -6.12 -0.55
N VAL A 215 -16.61 -7.39 -0.42
CA VAL A 215 -15.84 -7.97 0.70
C VAL A 215 -14.34 -8.03 0.36
N VAL A 216 -13.98 -8.53 -0.81
CA VAL A 216 -12.57 -8.82 -1.18
C VAL A 216 -11.81 -7.55 -1.60
N LYS A 217 -12.48 -6.62 -2.30
CA LYS A 217 -11.82 -5.42 -2.83
C LYS A 217 -11.20 -4.54 -1.72
N PRO A 218 -11.91 -4.19 -0.63
CA PRO A 218 -11.32 -3.40 0.45
C PRO A 218 -10.13 -4.08 1.11
N VAL A 219 -10.20 -5.40 1.35
CA VAL A 219 -9.08 -6.17 1.93
C VAL A 219 -7.82 -6.03 1.07
N LYS A 220 -7.98 -6.17 -0.25
CA LYS A 220 -6.86 -6.07 -1.19
C LYS A 220 -6.32 -4.65 -1.31
N GLU A 221 -7.19 -3.66 -1.46
CA GLU A 221 -6.80 -2.25 -1.68
C GLU A 221 -6.20 -1.63 -0.41
N ASP A 222 -6.85 -1.77 0.73
CA ASP A 222 -6.37 -1.23 2.00
C ASP A 222 -5.13 -1.99 2.48
N GLY A 223 -5.09 -3.31 2.29
CA GLY A 223 -3.91 -4.12 2.61
C GLY A 223 -2.68 -3.66 1.83
N LEU A 224 -2.84 -3.47 0.51
CA LEU A 224 -1.75 -2.99 -0.33
C LEU A 224 -1.30 -1.57 0.04
N ARG A 225 -2.25 -0.66 0.32
CA ARG A 225 -1.94 0.72 0.77
C ARG A 225 -1.19 0.72 2.10
N GLN A 226 -1.55 -0.17 3.01
CA GLN A 226 -0.93 -0.25 4.31
C GLN A 226 0.47 -0.84 4.25
N GLU A 227 0.66 -1.95 3.54
CA GLU A 227 1.98 -2.51 3.27
C GLU A 227 2.90 -1.52 2.56
N HIS A 228 2.34 -0.75 1.61
CA HIS A 228 3.08 0.29 0.92
C HIS A 228 3.51 1.41 1.85
N THR A 229 2.60 1.87 2.72
CA THR A 229 2.91 2.91 3.72
C THR A 229 3.99 2.44 4.70
N CYS A 230 3.89 1.21 5.21
CA CYS A 230 4.92 0.62 6.07
C CYS A 230 6.24 0.42 5.33
N GLY A 231 6.20 0.04 4.05
CA GLY A 231 7.37 -0.06 3.20
C GLY A 231 8.08 1.29 3.04
N ILE A 232 7.33 2.38 2.86
CA ILE A 232 7.88 3.74 2.81
C ILE A 232 8.54 4.10 4.14
N LEU A 233 7.84 3.90 5.25
CA LEU A 233 8.35 4.22 6.58
C LEU A 233 9.63 3.45 6.90
N LYS A 234 9.65 2.14 6.60
CA LYS A 234 10.80 1.25 6.83
C LYS A 234 12.00 1.63 5.96
N LYS A 235 11.78 1.93 4.67
CA LYS A 235 12.88 2.13 3.71
C LYS A 235 13.38 3.58 3.62
N PHE A 236 12.48 4.55 3.74
CA PHE A 236 12.75 5.98 3.50
C PHE A 236 12.49 6.87 4.72
N GLY A 237 12.01 6.30 5.83
CA GLY A 237 11.85 6.99 7.10
C GLY A 237 10.63 7.91 7.20
N GLU A 238 10.42 8.42 8.41
CA GLU A 238 9.25 9.23 8.80
C GLU A 238 9.15 10.54 8.02
N ARG A 239 10.28 11.19 7.72
CA ARG A 239 10.31 12.43 6.91
C ARG A 239 9.64 12.24 5.55
N THR A 240 9.94 11.13 4.87
CA THR A 240 9.39 10.83 3.53
C THR A 240 7.89 10.56 3.62
N LEU A 241 7.46 9.82 4.65
CA LEU A 241 6.04 9.59 4.90
C LEU A 241 5.30 10.91 5.18
N LYS A 242 5.86 11.78 6.03
CA LYS A 242 5.30 13.11 6.32
C LYS A 242 5.17 13.96 5.06
N ALA A 243 6.18 13.98 4.19
CA ALA A 243 6.09 14.70 2.93
C ALA A 243 4.96 14.17 2.03
N LEU A 244 4.82 12.84 1.91
CA LEU A 244 3.72 12.24 1.15
C LEU A 244 2.35 12.61 1.73
N LYS A 245 2.19 12.49 3.05
CA LYS A 245 0.95 12.88 3.74
C LYS A 245 0.68 14.37 3.62
N LEU A 246 1.71 15.21 3.65
CA LEU A 246 1.58 16.64 3.45
C LEU A 246 1.01 16.97 2.08
N ALA A 247 1.55 16.37 1.01
CA ALA A 247 1.00 16.56 -0.33
C ALA A 247 -0.47 16.12 -0.42
N GLN A 248 -0.78 14.91 0.07
CA GLN A 248 -2.14 14.34 0.05
C GLN A 248 -3.14 15.19 0.85
N ILE A 249 -2.79 15.58 2.07
CA ILE A 249 -3.69 16.34 2.97
C ILE A 249 -3.85 17.78 2.48
N SER A 250 -2.80 18.39 1.92
CA SER A 250 -2.89 19.74 1.34
C SER A 250 -3.82 19.78 0.12
N GLN A 251 -3.84 18.71 -0.69
CA GLN A 251 -4.80 18.57 -1.80
C GLN A 251 -6.21 18.26 -1.28
N LYS A 252 -6.34 17.45 -0.23
CA LYS A 252 -7.62 17.07 0.38
C LYS A 252 -8.34 18.26 1.02
N PHE A 253 -7.58 19.05 1.78
CA PHE A 253 -8.04 20.17 2.60
C PHE A 253 -7.34 21.47 2.18
N PRO A 254 -7.48 21.89 0.92
CA PRO A 254 -6.68 22.98 0.37
C PRO A 254 -7.04 24.34 0.94
N LYS A 255 -8.14 24.49 1.70
CA LYS A 255 -8.51 25.74 2.39
C LYS A 255 -7.89 25.85 3.79
N ALA A 256 -7.53 24.72 4.41
CA ALA A 256 -6.93 24.69 5.74
C ALA A 256 -5.54 25.33 5.72
N ASP A 257 -5.18 26.01 6.81
CA ASP A 257 -3.86 26.63 6.96
C ASP A 257 -2.73 25.60 7.15
N PHE A 258 -1.49 26.04 7.00
CA PHE A 258 -0.32 25.17 7.11
C PHE A 258 -0.21 24.52 8.49
N ALA A 259 -0.55 25.23 9.57
CA ALA A 259 -0.43 24.71 10.93
C ALA A 259 -1.40 23.54 11.17
N THR A 260 -2.65 23.69 10.72
CA THR A 260 -3.70 22.68 10.79
C THR A 260 -3.33 21.46 9.96
N VAL A 261 -2.88 21.66 8.72
CA VAL A 261 -2.43 20.56 7.85
C VAL A 261 -1.22 19.86 8.45
N ASN A 262 -0.21 20.59 8.93
CA ASN A 262 0.99 20.01 9.51
C ASN A 262 0.69 19.21 10.78
N LYS A 263 -0.25 19.67 11.63
CA LYS A 263 -0.74 18.88 12.77
C LYS A 263 -1.28 17.53 12.30
N LEU A 264 -2.20 17.52 11.33
CA LEU A 264 -2.77 16.29 10.78
C LEU A 264 -1.68 15.37 10.19
N VAL A 265 -0.68 15.93 9.50
CA VAL A 265 0.45 15.17 8.96
C VAL A 265 1.24 14.47 10.07
N VAL A 266 1.52 15.18 11.17
CA VAL A 266 2.25 14.60 12.31
C VAL A 266 1.43 13.50 12.97
N ASP A 267 0.15 13.76 13.26
CA ASP A 267 -0.74 12.78 13.90
C ASP A 267 -0.87 11.52 13.03
N ILE A 268 -1.11 11.67 11.72
CA ILE A 268 -1.23 10.55 10.78
C ILE A 268 0.09 9.78 10.64
N ALA A 269 1.24 10.47 10.64
CA ALA A 269 2.54 9.80 10.56
C ALA A 269 2.84 8.97 11.82
N ASN A 270 2.49 9.49 13.01
CA ASN A 270 2.61 8.77 14.27
C ASN A 270 1.68 7.55 14.31
N MET A 271 0.41 7.75 13.96
CA MET A 271 -0.56 6.65 13.84
C MET A 271 0.01 5.53 12.95
N HIS A 272 0.48 5.86 11.73
CA HIS A 272 1.05 4.86 10.83
C HIS A 272 2.29 4.17 11.41
N LYS A 273 3.12 4.86 12.20
CA LYS A 273 4.29 4.27 12.86
C LYS A 273 3.89 3.20 13.85
N ASP A 274 2.87 3.46 14.67
CA ASP A 274 2.35 2.50 15.64
C ASP A 274 1.69 1.31 14.93
N CYS A 275 0.89 1.59 13.89
CA CYS A 275 0.30 0.52 13.10
C CYS A 275 1.34 -0.38 12.43
N CYS A 276 2.41 0.20 11.87
CA CYS A 276 3.46 -0.55 11.18
C CYS A 276 4.38 -1.31 12.15
N ARG A 277 4.41 -0.91 13.43
CA ARG A 277 5.05 -1.64 14.53
C ARG A 277 4.17 -2.74 15.13
N GLY A 278 2.98 -2.94 14.58
CA GLY A 278 2.03 -3.93 15.04
C GLY A 278 1.36 -3.58 16.37
N ASP A 279 1.46 -2.32 16.81
CA ASP A 279 0.69 -1.80 17.95
C ASP A 279 -0.71 -1.38 17.47
N MET A 280 -1.57 -2.38 17.30
CA MET A 280 -2.87 -2.17 16.68
C MET A 280 -3.82 -1.36 17.58
N LEU A 281 -3.69 -1.47 18.90
CA LEU A 281 -4.56 -0.77 19.83
C LEU A 281 -4.26 0.73 19.84
N ASP A 282 -2.98 1.12 19.92
CA ASP A 282 -2.61 2.54 19.85
C ASP A 282 -2.84 3.11 18.45
N CYS A 283 -2.52 2.36 17.39
CA CYS A 283 -2.88 2.74 16.02
C CYS A 283 -4.38 3.04 15.85
N MET A 284 -5.26 2.23 16.43
CA MET A 284 -6.71 2.44 16.35
C MET A 284 -7.17 3.66 17.14
N HIS A 285 -6.56 3.89 18.30
CA HIS A 285 -6.86 5.05 19.12
C HIS A 285 -6.46 6.36 18.44
N ASP A 286 -5.22 6.44 17.94
CA ASP A 286 -4.73 7.60 17.19
C ASP A 286 -5.64 7.89 16.00
N ARG A 287 -6.08 6.83 15.30
CA ARG A 287 -7.02 6.97 14.19
C ARG A 287 -8.35 7.57 14.65
N GLU A 288 -8.88 7.14 15.79
CA GLU A 288 -10.10 7.71 16.37
C GLU A 288 -9.93 9.18 16.74
N GLU A 289 -8.82 9.55 17.39
CA GLU A 289 -8.51 10.95 17.74
C GLU A 289 -8.39 11.83 16.49
N ILE A 290 -7.72 11.34 15.45
CA ILE A 290 -7.61 12.03 14.15
C ILE A 290 -8.99 12.23 13.54
N LEU A 291 -9.83 11.19 13.50
CA LEU A 291 -11.18 11.29 12.95
C LEU A 291 -12.07 12.25 13.74
N HIS A 292 -11.93 12.25 15.07
CA HIS A 292 -12.62 13.20 15.94
C HIS A 292 -12.18 14.63 15.62
N TYR A 293 -10.87 14.89 15.57
CA TYR A 293 -10.33 16.19 15.22
C TYR A 293 -10.79 16.66 13.84
N VAL A 294 -10.72 15.80 12.82
CA VAL A 294 -11.18 16.12 11.45
C VAL A 294 -12.66 16.49 11.43
N CYS A 295 -13.51 15.76 12.15
CA CYS A 295 -14.95 16.04 12.14
C CYS A 295 -15.36 17.25 12.99
N THR A 296 -14.69 17.49 14.11
CA THR A 296 -14.90 18.69 14.93
C THR A 296 -14.43 19.96 14.20
N ASN A 297 -13.44 19.85 13.30
CA ASN A 297 -12.90 20.96 12.52
C ASN A 297 -13.34 20.93 11.04
N GLN A 298 -14.40 20.19 10.70
CA GLN A 298 -14.80 19.97 9.30
C GLN A 298 -15.04 21.25 8.50
N ASP A 299 -15.57 22.31 9.15
CA ASP A 299 -15.90 23.57 8.48
C ASP A 299 -14.69 24.35 7.97
N ILE A 300 -13.53 24.19 8.61
CA ILE A 300 -12.26 24.78 8.15
C ILE A 300 -11.44 23.84 7.25
N LEU A 301 -11.75 22.53 7.29
CA LEU A 301 -11.02 21.50 6.54
C LEU A 301 -11.61 21.26 5.15
N SER A 302 -12.89 20.87 5.07
CA SER A 302 -13.52 20.56 3.79
C SER A 302 -15.03 20.48 3.86
N SER A 303 -15.66 21.10 2.87
CA SER A 303 -17.10 20.99 2.64
C SER A 303 -17.56 19.58 2.24
N LYS A 304 -16.65 18.74 1.72
CA LYS A 304 -16.95 17.43 1.12
C LYS A 304 -17.07 16.29 2.13
N ILE A 305 -16.70 16.53 3.40
CA ILE A 305 -16.67 15.47 4.44
C ILE A 305 -17.85 15.50 5.42
N LYS A 306 -18.79 16.44 5.27
CA LYS A 306 -19.93 16.60 6.21
C LYS A 306 -20.72 15.31 6.43
N LYS A 307 -21.16 14.69 5.32
CA LYS A 307 -21.86 13.40 5.33
C LYS A 307 -21.01 12.23 5.85
N CYS A 308 -19.69 12.35 5.80
CA CYS A 308 -18.82 11.32 6.36
C CYS A 308 -18.77 11.39 7.89
N CYS A 309 -18.78 12.59 8.46
CA CYS A 309 -18.71 12.80 9.90
C CYS A 309 -19.96 12.33 10.66
N GLU A 310 -21.09 12.23 9.96
CA GLU A 310 -22.34 11.63 10.47
C GLU A 310 -22.30 10.10 10.53
N LYS A 311 -21.32 9.45 9.87
CA LYS A 311 -21.25 7.99 9.81
C LYS A 311 -20.70 7.37 11.11
N PRO A 312 -21.02 6.09 11.39
CA PRO A 312 -20.37 5.30 12.44
C PRO A 312 -18.85 5.22 12.24
N LEU A 313 -18.08 5.03 13.31
CA LEU A 313 -16.61 5.12 13.32
C LEU A 313 -15.93 4.35 12.18
N LEU A 314 -16.29 3.07 11.97
CA LEU A 314 -15.68 2.23 10.93
C LEU A 314 -15.94 2.76 9.51
N GLN A 315 -17.16 3.22 9.23
CA GLN A 315 -17.54 3.76 7.92
C GLN A 315 -17.06 5.21 7.72
N ARG A 316 -16.95 5.98 8.81
CA ARG A 316 -16.49 7.36 8.82
C ARG A 316 -15.08 7.47 8.26
N SER A 317 -14.18 6.60 8.71
CA SER A 317 -12.80 6.65 8.23
C SER A 317 -12.66 6.35 6.75
N GLU A 318 -13.30 5.28 6.28
CA GLU A 318 -13.33 4.94 4.86
C GLU A 318 -13.95 6.07 4.02
N CYS A 319 -15.05 6.67 4.48
CA CYS A 319 -15.70 7.79 3.80
C CYS A 319 -14.77 9.01 3.70
N ILE A 320 -14.12 9.42 4.79
CA ILE A 320 -13.21 10.59 4.78
C ILE A 320 -12.02 10.32 3.87
N VAL A 321 -11.40 9.13 3.95
CA VAL A 321 -10.25 8.78 3.09
C VAL A 321 -10.63 8.76 1.61
N ASN A 322 -11.84 8.31 1.27
CA ASN A 322 -12.31 8.22 -0.12
C ASN A 322 -13.10 9.45 -0.62
N ALA A 323 -13.35 10.45 0.24
CA ALA A 323 -14.00 11.70 -0.17
C ALA A 323 -13.16 12.44 -1.23
N GLU A 324 -13.83 13.17 -2.11
CA GLU A 324 -13.14 14.03 -3.07
C GLU A 324 -12.37 15.16 -2.35
N ASN A 325 -11.36 15.69 -3.03
CA ASN A 325 -10.64 16.88 -2.59
C ASN A 325 -11.63 18.08 -2.52
N ASP A 326 -11.46 18.98 -1.54
CA ASP A 326 -12.25 20.20 -1.53
C ASP A 326 -11.84 21.14 -2.68
N ASP A 327 -12.70 22.10 -2.96
CA ASP A 327 -12.48 23.04 -4.06
C ASP A 327 -11.22 23.88 -3.81
N LYS A 328 -10.41 24.06 -4.87
CA LYS A 328 -9.21 24.91 -4.83
C LYS A 328 -9.57 26.31 -4.30
N PRO A 329 -8.78 26.89 -3.37
CA PRO A 329 -9.05 28.23 -2.86
C PRO A 329 -9.01 29.28 -3.98
N ALA A 330 -10.01 30.16 -3.99
CA ALA A 330 -10.08 31.27 -4.95
C ALA A 330 -8.93 32.27 -4.69
N GLY A 331 -8.42 32.89 -5.77
CA GLY A 331 -7.41 33.94 -5.69
C GLY A 331 -5.97 33.47 -5.46
N LEU A 332 -5.70 32.17 -5.35
CA LEU A 332 -4.33 31.66 -5.30
C LEU A 332 -3.72 31.56 -6.71
N SER A 333 -2.59 32.23 -6.90
CA SER A 333 -1.74 32.05 -8.08
C SER A 333 -1.32 30.58 -8.19
N PRO A 334 -1.33 29.96 -9.40
CA PRO A 334 -0.71 28.67 -9.61
C PRO A 334 0.80 28.67 -9.33
N HIS A 335 1.45 29.82 -9.51
CA HIS A 335 2.88 29.99 -9.27
C HIS A 335 3.18 30.25 -7.79
N VAL A 336 4.34 29.79 -7.35
CA VAL A 336 4.87 29.94 -5.98
C VAL A 336 6.09 30.87 -5.99
N ARG A 337 5.91 32.08 -6.51
CA ARG A 337 7.00 33.06 -6.71
C ARG A 337 7.70 33.42 -5.41
N GLU A 338 6.97 33.42 -4.30
CA GLU A 338 7.48 33.65 -2.95
C GLU A 338 8.55 32.61 -2.51
N PHE A 339 8.64 31.48 -3.21
CA PHE A 339 9.67 30.45 -2.99
C PHE A 339 10.81 30.49 -4.00
N ILE A 340 10.77 31.40 -4.97
CA ILE A 340 11.75 31.51 -6.07
C ILE A 340 12.40 32.91 -6.12
N GLU A 341 11.59 33.97 -6.04
CA GLU A 341 11.99 35.37 -6.26
C GLU A 341 12.37 36.10 -4.95
N ASP A 342 11.96 35.56 -3.80
CA ASP A 342 12.21 36.17 -2.50
C ASP A 342 13.70 36.15 -2.10
N LYS A 343 14.26 37.31 -1.76
CA LYS A 343 15.68 37.42 -1.35
C LYS A 343 16.05 36.62 -0.09
N GLY A 344 15.07 36.29 0.76
CA GLY A 344 15.29 35.57 2.03
C GLY A 344 15.25 34.04 1.94
N ILE A 345 15.13 33.45 0.74
CA ILE A 345 14.96 31.99 0.57
C ILE A 345 16.13 31.20 1.16
N CYS A 346 17.37 31.59 0.84
CA CYS A 346 18.56 30.85 1.29
C CYS A 346 18.78 30.94 2.80
N GLU A 347 18.45 32.08 3.41
CA GLU A 347 18.50 32.23 4.87
C GLU A 347 17.47 31.31 5.56
N ARG A 348 16.22 31.33 5.09
CA ARG A 348 15.16 30.45 5.61
C ARG A 348 15.49 28.98 5.40
N PHE A 349 16.05 28.62 4.25
CA PHE A 349 16.48 27.25 3.96
C PHE A 349 17.63 26.80 4.87
N ALA A 350 18.57 27.69 5.22
CA ALA A 350 19.66 27.38 6.13
C ALA A 350 19.20 27.24 7.59
N GLN A 351 18.30 28.11 8.04
CA GLN A 351 17.83 28.15 9.43
C GLN A 351 16.73 27.09 9.71
N GLU A 352 15.78 26.93 8.79
CA GLU A 352 14.56 26.13 8.97
C GLU A 352 14.30 25.18 7.79
N LYS A 353 15.34 24.49 7.33
CA LYS A 353 15.32 23.64 6.12
C LYS A 353 14.03 22.85 5.93
N ASP A 354 13.62 22.09 6.94
CA ASP A 354 12.49 21.16 6.82
C ASP A 354 11.15 21.87 6.79
N THR A 355 10.98 22.89 7.62
CA THR A 355 9.79 23.73 7.65
C THR A 355 9.64 24.51 6.35
N HIS A 356 10.74 25.04 5.81
CA HIS A 356 10.74 25.75 4.52
C HIS A 356 10.31 24.85 3.36
N LEU A 357 10.90 23.65 3.26
CA LEU A 357 10.51 22.66 2.24
C LEU A 357 9.07 22.16 2.42
N ALA A 358 8.61 21.98 3.65
CA ALA A 358 7.23 21.60 3.95
C ALA A 358 6.25 22.71 3.51
N ARG A 359 6.56 23.98 3.79
CA ARG A 359 5.74 25.11 3.33
C ARG A 359 5.66 25.19 1.82
N PHE A 360 6.79 25.02 1.12
CA PHE A 360 6.80 24.94 -0.35
C PHE A 360 5.87 23.83 -0.83
N LEU A 361 6.02 22.61 -0.29
CA LEU A 361 5.21 21.46 -0.71
C LEU A 361 3.72 21.67 -0.41
N TYR A 362 3.38 22.23 0.76
CA TYR A 362 2.00 22.58 1.11
C TYR A 362 1.39 23.56 0.12
N GLU A 363 2.07 24.69 -0.13
CA GLU A 363 1.56 25.74 -1.02
C GLU A 363 1.43 25.23 -2.46
N TYR A 364 2.41 24.49 -2.96
CA TYR A 364 2.34 23.90 -4.29
C TYR A 364 1.23 22.85 -4.40
N SER A 365 1.12 21.95 -3.41
CA SER A 365 0.13 20.87 -3.44
C SER A 365 -1.32 21.38 -3.42
N ARG A 366 -1.65 22.36 -2.56
CA ARG A 366 -3.01 22.93 -2.49
C ARG A 366 -3.42 23.72 -3.73
N ARG A 367 -2.45 24.19 -4.54
CA ARG A 367 -2.67 24.89 -5.82
C ARG A 367 -2.90 23.93 -6.98
N HIS A 368 -2.46 22.68 -6.87
CA HIS A 368 -2.39 21.71 -7.95
C HIS A 368 -3.06 20.36 -7.60
N PRO A 369 -4.41 20.33 -7.43
CA PRO A 369 -5.13 19.08 -7.21
C PRO A 369 -5.04 18.11 -8.40
N GLU A 370 -4.71 18.60 -9.59
CA GLU A 370 -4.52 17.83 -10.82
C GLU A 370 -3.22 17.02 -10.85
N PHE A 371 -2.25 17.34 -9.99
CA PHE A 371 -0.99 16.59 -9.90
C PHE A 371 -1.10 15.42 -8.94
N SER A 372 -0.39 14.34 -9.23
CA SER A 372 -0.26 13.24 -8.27
C SER A 372 0.59 13.66 -7.07
N ALA A 373 0.36 13.06 -5.90
CA ALA A 373 1.21 13.28 -4.74
C ALA A 373 2.68 12.88 -5.04
N GLN A 374 2.91 11.85 -5.85
CA GLN A 374 4.23 11.40 -6.27
C GLN A 374 4.95 12.46 -7.13
N MET A 375 4.23 13.12 -8.03
CA MET A 375 4.74 14.23 -8.83
C MET A 375 5.07 15.45 -7.98
N LEU A 376 4.19 15.80 -7.04
CA LEU A 376 4.43 16.87 -6.07
C LEU A 376 5.69 16.62 -5.25
N LEU A 377 5.94 15.37 -4.84
CA LEU A 377 7.19 14.99 -4.16
C LEU A 377 8.42 15.11 -5.07
N ARG A 378 8.31 14.81 -6.38
CA ARG A 378 9.41 15.05 -7.33
C ARG A 378 9.72 16.53 -7.48
N ILE A 379 8.70 17.36 -7.60
CA ILE A 379 8.81 18.83 -7.65
C ILE A 379 9.47 19.33 -6.36
N GLY A 380 9.00 18.89 -5.18
CA GLY A 380 9.60 19.23 -3.90
C GLY A 380 11.06 18.80 -3.77
N LYS A 381 11.42 17.63 -4.30
CA LYS A 381 12.82 17.16 -4.33
C LYS A 381 13.69 17.99 -5.28
N GLY A 382 13.18 18.32 -6.47
CA GLY A 382 13.85 19.21 -7.42
C GLY A 382 14.09 20.59 -6.83
N TYR A 383 13.12 21.15 -6.11
CA TYR A 383 13.28 22.39 -5.37
C TYR A 383 14.35 22.29 -4.28
N GLU A 384 14.37 21.22 -3.49
CA GLU A 384 15.43 21.01 -2.49
C GLU A 384 16.82 20.96 -3.14
N ASP A 385 16.96 20.29 -4.28
CA ASP A 385 18.24 20.17 -4.99
C ASP A 385 18.69 21.50 -5.58
N LEU A 386 17.77 22.29 -6.14
CA LEU A 386 18.03 23.65 -6.57
C LEU A 386 18.57 24.51 -5.43
N LEU A 387 17.92 24.49 -4.26
CA LEU A 387 18.37 25.28 -3.10
C LEU A 387 19.73 24.81 -2.57
N LYS A 388 19.99 23.50 -2.56
CA LYS A 388 21.31 22.97 -2.21
C LYS A 388 22.40 23.43 -3.16
N GLU A 389 22.07 23.71 -4.42
CA GLU A 389 23.01 24.24 -5.40
C GLU A 389 23.16 25.76 -5.26
N CYS A 390 22.05 26.50 -5.30
CA CYS A 390 22.02 27.95 -5.39
C CYS A 390 22.27 28.69 -4.07
N CYS A 391 22.07 28.06 -2.92
CA CYS A 391 22.33 28.67 -1.61
C CYS A 391 23.76 28.42 -1.10
N LYS A 392 24.65 27.86 -1.93
CA LYS A 392 26.07 27.72 -1.60
C LYS A 392 26.80 29.05 -1.75
N THR A 393 27.84 29.24 -0.93
CA THR A 393 28.73 30.39 -1.05
C THR A 393 29.35 30.44 -2.46
N GLY A 394 29.23 31.59 -3.13
CA GLY A 394 29.75 31.80 -4.49
C GLY A 394 28.81 31.39 -5.63
N ALA A 395 27.58 30.95 -5.34
CA ALA A 395 26.55 30.78 -6.36
C ALA A 395 26.10 32.14 -6.92
N PRO A 396 25.69 32.22 -8.21
CA PRO A 396 25.12 33.45 -8.78
C PRO A 396 23.87 33.92 -8.04
N ASP A 397 23.70 35.24 -7.88
CA ASP A 397 22.55 35.85 -7.19
C ASP A 397 21.21 35.49 -7.85
N ASP A 398 21.21 35.23 -9.16
CA ASP A 398 20.05 34.83 -9.95
C ASP A 398 19.89 33.31 -10.09
N CYS A 399 20.70 32.49 -9.41
CA CYS A 399 20.69 31.03 -9.57
C CYS A 399 19.29 30.41 -9.32
N CYS A 400 18.54 30.92 -8.33
CA CYS A 400 17.19 30.43 -8.04
C CYS A 400 16.15 30.81 -9.11
N SER A 401 16.42 31.79 -9.98
CA SER A 401 15.46 32.29 -10.98
C SER A 401 15.03 31.23 -12.00
N ARG A 402 15.88 30.24 -12.29
CA ARG A 402 15.55 29.07 -13.13
C ARG A 402 14.65 28.05 -12.44
N GLY A 403 14.26 28.28 -11.18
CA GLY A 403 13.49 27.34 -10.39
C GLY A 403 12.19 26.93 -11.08
N GLU A 404 11.43 27.87 -11.66
CA GLU A 404 10.21 27.51 -12.39
C GLU A 404 10.48 26.57 -13.57
N GLU A 405 11.57 26.78 -14.29
CA GLU A 405 11.93 25.94 -15.44
C GLU A 405 12.32 24.53 -14.98
N GLU A 406 13.15 24.40 -13.93
CA GLU A 406 13.53 23.10 -13.37
C GLU A 406 12.32 22.33 -12.86
N LEU A 407 11.38 23.00 -12.20
CA LEU A 407 10.14 22.37 -11.73
C LEU A 407 9.26 21.91 -12.91
N LYS A 408 9.17 22.71 -13.98
CA LYS A 408 8.43 22.34 -15.21
C LYS A 408 8.97 21.09 -15.90
N LYS A 409 10.28 20.80 -15.80
CA LYS A 409 10.85 19.56 -16.36
C LYS A 409 10.21 18.32 -15.75
N HIS A 410 9.97 18.32 -14.44
CA HIS A 410 9.29 17.20 -13.76
C HIS A 410 7.81 17.06 -14.17
N ILE A 411 7.14 18.17 -14.46
CA ILE A 411 5.76 18.22 -14.97
C ILE A 411 5.72 17.58 -16.36
N TYR A 412 6.50 18.12 -17.29
CA TYR A 412 6.52 17.66 -18.68
C TYR A 412 6.86 16.17 -18.80
N GLU A 413 7.88 15.70 -18.08
CA GLU A 413 8.27 14.29 -18.09
C GLU A 413 7.12 13.38 -17.62
N THR A 414 6.44 13.76 -16.54
CA THR A 414 5.34 12.97 -15.98
C THR A 414 4.14 12.93 -16.94
N GLU A 415 3.74 14.09 -17.45
CA GLU A 415 2.61 14.20 -18.39
C GLU A 415 2.89 13.44 -19.69
N SER A 416 4.11 13.54 -20.22
CA SER A 416 4.50 12.82 -21.43
C SER A 416 4.41 11.31 -21.26
N VAL A 417 4.97 10.76 -20.18
CA VAL A 417 4.93 9.31 -19.93
C VAL A 417 3.50 8.82 -19.74
N MET A 418 2.67 9.56 -18.99
CA MET A 418 1.27 9.17 -18.77
C MET A 418 0.44 9.26 -20.04
N LYS A 419 0.62 10.32 -20.84
CA LYS A 419 -0.05 10.47 -22.13
C LYS A 419 0.30 9.33 -23.08
N THR A 420 1.59 9.09 -23.32
CA THR A 420 2.05 8.00 -24.19
C THR A 420 1.52 6.65 -23.73
N SER A 421 1.56 6.36 -22.43
CA SER A 421 1.06 5.08 -21.90
C SER A 421 -0.44 4.92 -22.12
N CYS A 422 -1.23 5.98 -21.91
CA CYS A 422 -2.67 5.94 -22.14
C CYS A 422 -3.06 5.91 -23.61
N ASP A 423 -2.29 6.56 -24.49
CA ASP A 423 -2.50 6.50 -25.94
C ASP A 423 -2.30 5.07 -26.44
N ILE A 424 -1.20 4.40 -26.02
CA ILE A 424 -0.95 2.99 -26.34
C ILE A 424 -2.07 2.10 -25.77
N TYR A 425 -2.50 2.34 -24.53
CA TYR A 425 -3.60 1.56 -23.92
C TYR A 425 -4.91 1.70 -24.70
N LYS A 426 -5.29 2.93 -25.09
CA LYS A 426 -6.51 3.20 -25.86
C LYS A 426 -6.47 2.58 -27.25
N GLU A 427 -5.30 2.58 -27.89
CA GLU A 427 -5.10 2.00 -29.22
C GLU A 427 -5.14 0.47 -29.18
N LYS A 428 -4.43 -0.14 -28.24
CA LYS A 428 -4.15 -1.59 -28.24
C LYS A 428 -5.07 -2.42 -27.33
N GLY A 429 -5.71 -1.81 -26.35
CA GLY A 429 -6.52 -2.49 -25.34
C GLY A 429 -5.69 -3.33 -24.35
N ASP A 430 -6.39 -3.98 -23.40
CA ASP A 430 -5.79 -4.62 -22.23
C ASP A 430 -4.67 -5.63 -22.57
N TYR A 431 -4.97 -6.61 -23.41
CA TYR A 431 -4.05 -7.72 -23.70
C TYR A 431 -2.75 -7.25 -24.36
N TYR A 432 -2.86 -6.44 -25.40
CA TYR A 432 -1.69 -5.98 -26.14
C TYR A 432 -0.90 -4.90 -25.38
N PHE A 433 -1.56 -4.03 -24.62
CA PHE A 433 -0.87 -3.12 -23.70
C PHE A 433 -0.09 -3.88 -22.62
N GLN A 434 -0.66 -4.96 -22.09
CA GLN A 434 0.05 -5.83 -21.16
C GLN A 434 1.29 -6.47 -21.82
N ASN A 435 1.21 -6.87 -23.09
CA ASN A 435 2.36 -7.43 -23.81
C ASN A 435 3.50 -6.42 -23.99
N GLU A 436 3.20 -5.15 -24.25
CA GLU A 436 4.22 -4.07 -24.26
C GLU A 436 4.92 -3.94 -22.90
N LEU A 437 4.13 -3.98 -21.82
CA LEU A 437 4.67 -3.96 -20.47
C LEU A 437 5.50 -5.21 -20.17
N LEU A 438 5.07 -6.40 -20.58
CA LEU A 438 5.82 -7.65 -20.43
C LEU A 438 7.14 -7.58 -21.19
N MET A 439 7.15 -7.05 -22.41
CA MET A 439 8.37 -6.84 -23.17
C MET A 439 9.35 -5.95 -22.43
N SER A 440 8.87 -4.82 -21.91
CA SER A 440 9.70 -3.85 -21.17
C SER A 440 10.20 -4.42 -19.83
N PHE A 441 9.31 -4.96 -18.99
CA PHE A 441 9.65 -5.41 -17.64
C PHE A 441 10.44 -6.71 -17.63
N THR A 442 10.25 -7.61 -18.60
CA THR A 442 11.08 -8.83 -18.69
C THR A 442 12.53 -8.47 -19.02
N LYS A 443 12.77 -7.46 -19.86
CA LYS A 443 14.12 -6.95 -20.15
C LYS A 443 14.79 -6.30 -18.94
N LYS A 444 14.02 -5.51 -18.18
CA LYS A 444 14.51 -4.77 -17.00
C LYS A 444 14.74 -5.65 -15.77
N MET A 445 13.94 -6.71 -15.63
CA MET A 445 13.87 -7.55 -14.42
C MET A 445 13.73 -9.04 -14.78
N PRO A 446 14.63 -9.61 -15.60
CA PRO A 446 14.50 -10.99 -16.11
C PRO A 446 14.56 -12.07 -15.01
N GLN A 447 15.03 -11.72 -13.81
CA GLN A 447 15.07 -12.61 -12.65
C GLN A 447 13.69 -12.91 -12.05
N LEU A 448 12.70 -12.04 -12.27
CA LEU A 448 11.32 -12.30 -11.83
C LEU A 448 10.73 -13.50 -12.55
N THR A 449 9.93 -14.34 -11.86
CA THR A 449 9.23 -15.45 -12.51
C THR A 449 8.19 -14.97 -13.53
N SER A 450 7.79 -15.83 -14.47
CA SER A 450 6.76 -15.48 -15.47
C SER A 450 5.43 -15.11 -14.80
N ALA A 451 5.05 -15.82 -13.74
CA ALA A 451 3.86 -15.51 -12.94
C ALA A 451 3.93 -14.13 -12.27
N GLU A 452 5.10 -13.72 -11.78
CA GLU A 452 5.30 -12.39 -11.19
C GLU A 452 5.25 -11.28 -12.23
N LEU A 453 5.92 -11.46 -13.38
CA LEU A 453 5.89 -10.52 -14.49
C LEU A 453 4.46 -10.33 -15.01
N ILE A 454 3.71 -11.42 -15.22
CA ILE A 454 2.30 -11.37 -15.62
C ILE A 454 1.46 -10.67 -14.56
N LYS A 455 1.67 -10.98 -13.28
CA LYS A 455 0.94 -10.33 -12.17
C LYS A 455 1.15 -8.82 -12.16
N PHE A 456 2.41 -8.35 -12.14
CA PHE A 456 2.72 -6.92 -12.05
C PHE A 456 2.25 -6.16 -13.28
N THR A 457 2.46 -6.73 -14.48
CA THR A 457 1.98 -6.10 -15.73
C THR A 457 0.47 -6.09 -15.83
N LYS A 458 -0.25 -7.14 -15.39
CA LYS A 458 -1.73 -7.15 -15.32
C LYS A 458 -2.25 -6.10 -14.33
N GLN A 459 -1.58 -5.90 -13.20
CA GLN A 459 -1.88 -4.80 -12.28
C GLN A 459 -1.71 -3.44 -12.96
N MET A 460 -0.62 -3.22 -13.70
CA MET A 460 -0.39 -1.98 -14.46
C MET A 460 -1.41 -1.78 -15.58
N THR A 461 -1.80 -2.82 -16.31
CA THR A 461 -2.88 -2.77 -17.31
C THR A 461 -4.22 -2.37 -16.69
N THR A 462 -4.51 -2.87 -15.49
CA THR A 462 -5.72 -2.49 -14.73
C THR A 462 -5.72 -1.00 -14.36
N ILE A 463 -4.54 -0.38 -14.23
CA ILE A 463 -4.45 1.09 -14.05
C ILE A 463 -4.88 1.79 -15.34
N GLY A 464 -4.45 1.29 -16.50
CA GLY A 464 -4.88 1.79 -17.81
C GLY A 464 -6.41 1.81 -17.93
N SER A 465 -7.05 0.67 -17.64
CA SER A 465 -8.51 0.53 -17.70
C SER A 465 -9.28 1.33 -16.67
N LYS A 466 -8.64 1.73 -15.56
CA LYS A 466 -9.24 2.52 -14.47
C LYS A 466 -9.04 4.03 -14.63
N CYS A 467 -7.91 4.44 -15.21
CA CYS A 467 -7.47 5.84 -15.17
C CYS A 467 -7.46 6.52 -16.54
N CYS A 468 -7.19 5.82 -17.65
CA CYS A 468 -6.99 6.47 -18.96
C CYS A 468 -8.27 7.07 -19.59
N GLN A 469 -9.44 6.69 -19.08
CA GLN A 469 -10.75 7.25 -19.43
C GLN A 469 -11.15 8.46 -18.58
N LEU A 470 -10.38 8.78 -17.52
CA LEU A 470 -10.67 9.92 -16.66
C LEU A 470 -10.27 11.22 -17.35
N SER A 471 -10.83 12.33 -16.86
CA SER A 471 -10.44 13.67 -17.26
C SER A 471 -8.98 13.96 -16.89
N GLN A 472 -8.35 14.92 -17.57
CA GLN A 472 -6.92 15.22 -17.40
C GLN A 472 -6.56 15.55 -15.95
N ASP A 473 -7.45 16.23 -15.22
CA ASP A 473 -7.29 16.59 -13.81
C ASP A 473 -7.37 15.40 -12.84
N LYS A 474 -7.94 14.27 -13.28
CA LYS A 474 -8.05 13.03 -12.48
C LYS A 474 -7.11 11.93 -12.96
N LEU A 475 -6.57 12.05 -14.17
CA LEU A 475 -5.69 11.06 -14.78
C LEU A 475 -4.40 10.86 -13.97
N LEU A 476 -3.63 11.94 -13.73
CA LEU A 476 -2.32 11.82 -13.07
C LEU A 476 -2.44 11.30 -11.64
N PRO A 477 -3.35 11.83 -10.78
CA PRO A 477 -3.52 11.31 -9.43
C PRO A 477 -3.92 9.84 -9.43
N CYS A 478 -4.84 9.43 -10.32
CA CYS A 478 -5.25 8.03 -10.44
C CYS A 478 -4.08 7.14 -10.89
N ALA A 479 -3.43 7.48 -12.00
CA ALA A 479 -2.44 6.61 -12.62
C ALA A 479 -1.18 6.46 -11.75
N GLU A 480 -0.61 7.57 -11.27
CA GLU A 480 0.62 7.51 -10.49
C GLU A 480 0.41 6.94 -9.08
N GLU A 481 -0.71 7.21 -8.40
CA GLU A 481 -0.96 6.61 -7.08
C GLU A 481 -1.06 5.08 -7.19
N ASN A 482 -1.81 4.56 -8.18
CA ASN A 482 -1.93 3.12 -8.36
C ASN A 482 -0.63 2.49 -8.86
N LEU A 483 0.14 3.17 -9.71
CA LEU A 483 1.44 2.69 -10.20
C LEU A 483 2.46 2.63 -9.05
N ASP A 484 2.44 3.63 -8.16
CA ASP A 484 3.29 3.68 -6.97
C ASP A 484 3.07 2.49 -6.03
N LEU A 485 1.83 2.00 -5.92
CA LEU A 485 1.53 0.77 -5.19
C LEU A 485 2.18 -0.46 -5.83
N VAL A 486 2.11 -0.60 -7.16
CA VAL A 486 2.72 -1.73 -7.89
C VAL A 486 4.25 -1.68 -7.79
N LEU A 487 4.85 -0.52 -8.00
CA LEU A 487 6.30 -0.35 -7.83
C LEU A 487 6.75 -0.58 -6.38
N GLY A 488 5.90 -0.23 -5.40
CA GLY A 488 6.09 -0.57 -4.00
C GLY A 488 6.08 -2.07 -3.74
N GLU A 489 5.17 -2.80 -4.38
CA GLU A 489 5.10 -4.25 -4.29
C GLU A 489 6.34 -4.92 -4.89
N ILE A 490 6.80 -4.46 -6.06
CA ILE A 490 8.07 -4.91 -6.67
C ILE A 490 9.25 -4.68 -5.72
N CYS A 491 9.34 -3.49 -5.11
CA CYS A 491 10.42 -3.20 -4.17
C CYS A 491 10.36 -4.04 -2.90
N ARG A 492 9.16 -4.32 -2.35
CA ARG A 492 9.04 -5.25 -1.20
C ARG A 492 9.46 -6.66 -1.59
N ARG A 493 9.04 -7.13 -2.77
CA ARG A 493 9.47 -8.42 -3.32
C ARG A 493 10.99 -8.50 -3.51
N HIS A 494 11.61 -7.42 -3.97
CA HIS A 494 13.07 -7.32 -4.11
C HIS A 494 13.82 -7.39 -2.77
N LEU A 495 13.25 -6.83 -1.70
CA LEU A 495 13.86 -6.90 -0.36
C LEU A 495 13.88 -8.32 0.20
N THR A 496 12.89 -9.15 -0.15
CA THR A 496 12.81 -10.55 0.28
C THR A 496 13.73 -11.46 -0.53
N ASP A 497 13.72 -11.29 -1.85
CA ASP A 497 14.58 -12.05 -2.76
C ASP A 497 15.09 -11.10 -3.87
N PRO A 498 16.38 -10.71 -3.84
CA PRO A 498 16.93 -9.69 -4.71
C PRO A 498 16.78 -10.00 -6.21
N ILE A 499 16.25 -9.03 -6.94
CA ILE A 499 16.05 -9.09 -8.40
C ILE A 499 17.36 -8.79 -9.14
N ASN A 500 17.81 -7.52 -9.13
CA ASN A 500 19.09 -7.10 -9.70
C ASN A 500 19.57 -5.75 -9.11
N PRO A 501 20.83 -5.32 -9.37
CA PRO A 501 21.38 -4.07 -8.82
C PRO A 501 20.64 -2.80 -9.26
N GLY A 502 20.12 -2.75 -10.51
CA GLY A 502 19.37 -1.61 -11.02
C GLY A 502 18.05 -1.40 -10.25
N VAL A 503 17.31 -2.48 -10.02
CA VAL A 503 16.12 -2.48 -9.16
C VAL A 503 16.47 -2.10 -7.73
N CYS A 504 17.58 -2.63 -7.18
CA CYS A 504 18.05 -2.28 -5.84
C CYS A 504 18.29 -0.77 -5.70
N HIS A 505 18.95 -0.17 -6.69
CA HIS A 505 19.17 1.28 -6.76
C HIS A 505 17.83 2.04 -6.80
N CYS A 506 16.94 1.71 -7.74
CA CYS A 506 15.65 2.41 -7.86
C CYS A 506 14.74 2.26 -6.62
N CYS A 507 14.82 1.12 -5.92
CA CYS A 507 14.05 0.88 -4.69
C CYS A 507 14.67 1.52 -3.43
N SER A 508 15.90 2.02 -3.49
CA SER A 508 16.62 2.49 -2.30
C SER A 508 17.05 3.96 -2.38
N SER A 509 17.30 4.51 -3.56
CA SER A 509 17.92 5.83 -3.72
C SER A 509 17.00 7.00 -3.35
N SER A 510 15.77 7.02 -3.86
CA SER A 510 14.82 8.10 -3.61
C SER A 510 13.39 7.65 -3.88
N TYR A 511 12.51 7.80 -2.88
CA TYR A 511 11.10 7.49 -3.04
C TYR A 511 10.44 8.33 -4.14
N ALA A 512 10.68 9.65 -4.15
CA ALA A 512 10.12 10.57 -5.13
C ALA A 512 10.53 10.20 -6.57
N LEU A 513 11.78 9.76 -6.76
CA LEU A 513 12.33 9.43 -8.08
C LEU A 513 12.18 7.96 -8.47
N ARG A 514 11.48 7.14 -7.68
CA ARG A 514 11.36 5.70 -7.92
C ARG A 514 10.72 5.38 -9.27
N ARG A 515 9.60 6.01 -9.60
CA ARG A 515 8.88 5.83 -10.88
C ARG A 515 9.76 6.18 -12.09
N PRO A 516 10.36 7.39 -12.20
CA PRO A 516 11.25 7.68 -13.32
C PRO A 516 12.51 6.81 -13.33
N CYS A 517 13.05 6.41 -12.17
CA CYS A 517 14.19 5.47 -12.11
C CYS A 517 13.83 4.11 -12.73
N MET A 518 12.72 3.48 -12.30
CA MET A 518 12.25 2.21 -12.87
C MET A 518 11.92 2.33 -14.37
N GLY A 519 11.40 3.49 -14.78
CA GLY A 519 11.14 3.80 -16.18
C GLY A 519 12.39 3.78 -17.06
N LYS A 520 13.53 4.23 -16.52
CA LYS A 520 14.83 4.34 -17.20
C LYS A 520 15.74 3.11 -17.06
N LEU A 521 15.31 2.07 -16.34
CA LEU A 521 16.05 0.82 -16.35
C LEU A 521 16.10 0.28 -17.78
N GLU A 522 17.28 -0.12 -18.22
CA GLU A 522 17.50 -0.78 -19.50
C GLU A 522 17.57 -2.30 -19.29
N ILE A 523 18.05 -3.04 -20.31
CA ILE A 523 18.31 -4.48 -20.20
C ILE A 523 19.35 -4.73 -19.10
N ASP A 524 19.09 -5.73 -18.24
CA ASP A 524 20.07 -6.13 -17.23
C ASP A 524 21.26 -6.86 -17.88
N GLU A 525 22.40 -6.19 -17.97
CA GLU A 525 23.63 -6.73 -18.55
C GLU A 525 24.23 -7.89 -17.75
N ASN A 526 23.87 -8.04 -16.47
CA ASN A 526 24.35 -9.15 -15.64
C ASN A 526 23.46 -10.39 -15.74
N TYR A 527 22.35 -10.31 -16.47
CA TYR A 527 21.46 -11.44 -16.65
C TYR A 527 22.09 -12.47 -17.59
N VAL A 528 22.15 -13.71 -17.13
CA VAL A 528 22.55 -14.86 -17.96
C VAL A 528 21.30 -15.38 -18.66
N PRO A 529 21.20 -15.30 -20.00
CA PRO A 529 20.03 -15.78 -20.73
C PRO A 529 19.77 -17.26 -20.50
N LEU A 530 18.49 -17.65 -20.56
CA LEU A 530 18.12 -19.06 -20.49
C LEU A 530 18.78 -19.83 -21.64
N SER A 531 19.18 -21.07 -21.38
CA SER A 531 19.64 -21.96 -22.45
C SER A 531 18.45 -22.54 -23.22
N LEU A 532 18.58 -22.66 -24.54
CA LEU A 532 17.57 -23.31 -25.36
C LEU A 532 17.54 -24.81 -25.04
N THR A 533 16.55 -25.24 -24.28
CA THR A 533 16.32 -26.66 -23.97
C THR A 533 14.97 -27.09 -24.52
N PRO A 534 14.75 -28.39 -24.82
CA PRO A 534 13.44 -28.88 -25.25
C PRO A 534 12.30 -28.55 -24.26
N GLY A 535 12.62 -28.41 -22.97
CA GLY A 535 11.67 -28.04 -21.92
C GLY A 535 11.41 -26.54 -21.75
N LEU A 536 12.16 -25.66 -22.44
CA LEU A 536 11.97 -24.20 -22.32
C LEU A 536 10.66 -23.74 -22.99
N PHE A 537 10.28 -24.42 -24.06
CA PHE A 537 9.04 -24.22 -24.79
C PHE A 537 8.32 -25.56 -24.94
N THR A 538 7.55 -25.95 -23.93
CA THR A 538 6.69 -27.13 -23.99
C THR A 538 5.32 -26.73 -24.53
N PHE A 539 4.92 -27.35 -25.63
CA PHE A 539 3.63 -27.14 -26.25
C PHE A 539 2.76 -28.38 -26.07
N HIS A 540 1.52 -28.20 -25.64
CA HIS A 540 0.56 -29.28 -25.39
C HIS A 540 -0.78 -28.96 -26.04
N GLU A 541 -1.65 -29.96 -26.14
CA GLU A 541 -3.00 -29.83 -26.72
C GLU A 541 -3.87 -28.76 -26.06
N ASP A 542 -3.52 -28.39 -24.83
CA ASP A 542 -4.18 -27.35 -24.05
C ASP A 542 -4.00 -25.92 -24.63
N LEU A 543 -3.13 -25.75 -25.64
CA LEU A 543 -3.05 -24.55 -26.50
C LEU A 543 -4.22 -24.43 -27.48
N CYS A 544 -4.98 -25.51 -27.68
CA CYS A 544 -6.20 -25.53 -28.49
C CYS A 544 -7.46 -25.15 -27.70
N THR A 545 -7.29 -24.62 -26.49
CA THR A 545 -8.41 -24.13 -25.67
C THR A 545 -9.18 -23.02 -26.42
N THR A 546 -10.50 -23.04 -26.27
CA THR A 546 -11.41 -21.99 -26.75
C THR A 546 -11.55 -20.85 -25.73
N GLU A 547 -11.00 -21.02 -24.52
CA GLU A 547 -10.99 -19.98 -23.50
C GLU A 547 -9.87 -18.96 -23.78
N GLU A 548 -10.26 -17.81 -24.33
CA GLU A 548 -9.32 -16.77 -24.77
C GLU A 548 -8.36 -16.32 -23.64
N GLU A 549 -8.82 -16.17 -22.39
CA GLU A 549 -7.95 -15.77 -21.26
C GLU A 549 -6.85 -16.81 -20.99
N LYS A 550 -7.17 -18.11 -21.04
CA LYS A 550 -6.17 -19.18 -20.86
C LYS A 550 -5.15 -19.20 -22.01
N LEU A 551 -5.62 -19.00 -23.24
CA LEU A 551 -4.75 -18.92 -24.40
C LEU A 551 -3.82 -17.69 -24.34
N GLN A 552 -4.35 -16.54 -23.96
CA GLN A 552 -3.59 -15.30 -23.76
C GLN A 552 -2.51 -15.47 -22.69
N HIS A 553 -2.83 -16.11 -21.58
CA HIS A 553 -1.88 -16.39 -20.51
C HIS A 553 -0.67 -17.19 -21.02
N LYS A 554 -0.91 -18.26 -21.78
CA LYS A 554 0.17 -19.09 -22.35
C LYS A 554 1.02 -18.35 -23.36
N LYS A 555 0.40 -17.52 -24.21
CA LYS A 555 1.14 -16.66 -25.16
C LYS A 555 2.05 -15.68 -24.41
N GLN A 556 1.61 -15.16 -23.28
CA GLN A 556 2.41 -14.26 -22.43
C GLN A 556 3.58 -15.00 -21.76
N GLU A 557 3.37 -16.22 -21.25
CA GLU A 557 4.46 -17.05 -20.72
C GLU A 557 5.51 -17.36 -21.79
N MET A 558 5.07 -17.70 -23.00
CA MET A 558 5.96 -17.91 -24.14
C MET A 558 6.76 -16.64 -24.48
N LEU A 559 6.09 -15.48 -24.53
CA LEU A 559 6.74 -14.18 -24.76
C LEU A 559 7.83 -13.90 -23.73
N ILE A 560 7.54 -14.14 -22.45
CA ILE A 560 8.51 -13.97 -21.36
C ILE A 560 9.70 -14.91 -21.55
N ASN A 561 9.45 -16.20 -21.78
CA ASN A 561 10.52 -17.20 -21.96
C ASN A 561 11.40 -16.85 -23.17
N LEU A 562 10.81 -16.35 -24.25
CA LEU A 562 11.53 -15.91 -25.44
C LEU A 562 12.45 -14.71 -25.17
N ILE A 563 11.99 -13.73 -24.39
CA ILE A 563 12.82 -12.57 -24.02
C ILE A 563 13.91 -12.98 -23.03
N LYS A 564 13.62 -13.89 -22.10
CA LYS A 564 14.62 -14.45 -21.19
C LYS A 564 15.67 -15.30 -21.91
N TYR A 565 15.29 -15.97 -22.99
CA TYR A 565 16.20 -16.66 -23.88
C TYR A 565 17.03 -15.68 -24.72
N LYS A 566 16.40 -14.64 -25.27
CA LYS A 566 17.06 -13.62 -26.08
C LYS A 566 16.65 -12.20 -25.65
N PRO A 567 17.35 -11.60 -24.67
CA PRO A 567 16.99 -10.27 -24.15
C PRO A 567 17.04 -9.15 -25.21
N GLN A 568 17.92 -9.32 -26.20
CA GLN A 568 18.10 -8.40 -27.32
C GLN A 568 17.22 -8.74 -28.54
N ILE A 569 16.12 -9.48 -28.34
CA ILE A 569 15.21 -9.80 -29.44
C ILE A 569 14.64 -8.54 -30.10
N THR A 570 14.73 -8.48 -31.43
CA THR A 570 14.18 -7.37 -32.23
C THR A 570 12.69 -7.57 -32.49
N GLN A 571 11.98 -6.50 -32.86
CA GLN A 571 10.56 -6.60 -33.20
C GLN A 571 10.32 -7.52 -34.40
N GLU A 572 11.22 -7.51 -35.39
CA GLU A 572 11.15 -8.39 -36.56
C GLU A 572 11.30 -9.86 -36.16
N GLN A 573 12.31 -10.19 -35.36
CA GLN A 573 12.54 -11.54 -34.85
C GLN A 573 11.35 -12.04 -34.02
N LEU A 574 10.82 -11.19 -33.14
CA LEU A 574 9.64 -11.52 -32.34
C LEU A 574 8.41 -11.79 -33.21
N THR A 575 8.22 -10.99 -34.26
CA THR A 575 7.12 -11.16 -35.21
C THR A 575 7.25 -12.48 -35.97
N SER A 576 8.45 -12.82 -36.45
CA SER A 576 8.72 -14.09 -37.13
C SER A 576 8.47 -15.31 -36.24
N VAL A 577 8.96 -15.30 -34.99
CA VAL A 577 8.73 -16.40 -34.03
C VAL A 577 7.25 -16.53 -33.70
N THR A 578 6.54 -15.41 -33.51
CA THR A 578 5.10 -15.39 -33.23
C THR A 578 4.28 -15.94 -34.39
N ALA A 579 4.65 -15.61 -35.63
CA ALA A 579 4.01 -16.15 -36.84
C ALA A 579 4.22 -17.67 -36.95
N ALA A 580 5.44 -18.14 -36.72
CA ALA A 580 5.76 -19.57 -36.74
C ALA A 580 5.00 -20.35 -35.65
N PHE A 581 4.89 -19.79 -34.44
CA PHE A 581 4.09 -20.37 -33.36
C PHE A 581 2.60 -20.45 -33.71
N THR A 582 2.06 -19.38 -34.30
CA THR A 582 0.65 -19.33 -34.70
C THR A 582 0.35 -20.40 -35.76
N ALA A 583 1.22 -20.54 -36.77
CA ALA A 583 1.09 -21.58 -37.79
C ALA A 583 1.16 -23.00 -37.21
N MET A 584 2.07 -23.26 -36.27
CA MET A 584 2.15 -24.55 -35.58
C MET A 584 0.85 -24.84 -34.80
N ARG A 585 0.36 -23.87 -34.02
CA ARG A 585 -0.89 -24.02 -33.25
C ARG A 585 -2.08 -24.32 -34.17
N GLU A 586 -2.23 -23.55 -35.25
CA GLU A 586 -3.33 -23.74 -36.21
C GLU A 586 -3.28 -25.10 -36.89
N ARG A 587 -2.08 -25.62 -37.17
CA ARG A 587 -1.89 -26.96 -37.71
C ARG A 587 -2.27 -28.01 -36.68
N CYS A 588 -1.64 -28.01 -35.51
CA CYS A 588 -1.83 -29.06 -34.52
C CYS A 588 -3.23 -29.09 -33.89
N CYS A 589 -3.91 -27.95 -33.79
CA CYS A 589 -5.29 -27.92 -33.30
C CYS A 589 -6.33 -28.48 -34.29
N LYS A 590 -5.95 -28.73 -35.55
CA LYS A 590 -6.80 -29.37 -36.57
C LYS A 590 -6.59 -30.89 -36.66
N GLU A 591 -5.53 -31.42 -36.05
CA GLU A 591 -5.23 -32.85 -36.06
C GLU A 591 -6.12 -33.63 -35.08
N GLU A 592 -6.38 -34.90 -35.37
CA GLU A 592 -7.13 -35.80 -34.48
C GLU A 592 -6.36 -36.05 -33.17
N ASN A 593 -5.04 -36.29 -33.27
CA ASN A 593 -4.15 -36.43 -32.12
C ASN A 593 -3.30 -35.17 -31.95
N ARG A 594 -3.91 -34.17 -31.31
CA ARG A 594 -3.32 -32.83 -31.08
C ARG A 594 -2.01 -32.91 -30.30
N GLU A 595 -2.00 -33.70 -29.22
CA GLU A 595 -0.83 -33.85 -28.36
C GLU A 595 0.36 -34.42 -29.14
N ALA A 596 0.14 -35.49 -29.91
CA ALA A 596 1.20 -36.06 -30.76
C ALA A 596 1.74 -35.03 -31.77
N CYS A 597 0.87 -34.20 -32.36
CA CYS A 597 1.31 -33.14 -33.26
C CYS A 597 2.20 -32.11 -32.55
N PHE A 598 1.83 -31.64 -31.35
CA PHE A 598 2.65 -30.67 -30.62
C PHE A 598 4.00 -31.26 -30.17
N VAL A 599 4.02 -32.52 -29.75
CA VAL A 599 5.26 -33.25 -29.42
C VAL A 599 6.19 -33.33 -30.64
N GLN A 600 5.64 -33.47 -31.84
CA GLN A 600 6.39 -33.55 -33.09
C GLN A 600 6.84 -32.17 -33.62
N GLU A 601 5.94 -31.19 -33.69
CA GLU A 601 6.19 -29.89 -34.33
C GLU A 601 6.89 -28.89 -33.38
N GLY A 602 6.72 -29.05 -32.06
CA GLY A 602 7.32 -28.18 -31.05
C GLY A 602 8.85 -28.07 -31.15
N PRO A 603 9.60 -29.19 -31.17
CA PRO A 603 11.05 -29.18 -31.39
C PRO A 603 11.48 -28.49 -32.70
N GLU A 604 10.66 -28.58 -33.74
CA GLU A 604 10.96 -28.01 -35.04
C GLU A 604 10.73 -26.49 -35.07
N LEU A 605 9.73 -26.00 -34.33
CA LEU A 605 9.57 -24.57 -34.04
C LEU A 605 10.76 -24.02 -33.25
N ILE A 606 11.26 -24.76 -32.25
CA ILE A 606 12.44 -24.36 -31.47
C ILE A 606 13.67 -24.21 -32.39
N LYS A 607 13.96 -25.20 -33.24
CA LYS A 607 15.09 -25.12 -34.20
C LYS A 607 14.94 -23.98 -35.21
N ARG A 608 13.72 -23.74 -35.72
CA ARG A 608 13.45 -22.61 -36.62
C ARG A 608 13.66 -21.28 -35.91
N SER A 609 13.15 -21.17 -34.68
CA SER A 609 13.31 -19.97 -33.85
C SER A 609 14.78 -19.71 -33.57
N GLU A 610 15.57 -20.74 -33.24
CA GLU A 610 17.02 -20.61 -33.08
C GLU A 610 17.67 -19.97 -34.30
N LYS A 611 17.41 -20.50 -35.51
CA LYS A 611 17.96 -19.90 -36.75
C LYS A 611 17.52 -18.45 -36.96
N MET A 612 16.24 -18.14 -36.72
CA MET A 612 15.69 -16.79 -36.84
C MET A 612 16.28 -15.82 -35.80
N LEU A 613 16.72 -16.36 -34.67
CA LEU A 613 17.29 -15.62 -33.55
C LEU A 613 18.83 -15.60 -33.60
N SER A 614 19.47 -16.33 -34.51
CA SER A 614 20.92 -16.27 -34.73
C SER A 614 21.30 -15.37 -35.90
N ALA A 615 20.35 -15.10 -36.81
CA ALA A 615 20.44 -14.11 -37.87
C ALA A 615 20.12 -12.71 -37.33
#